data_AF-A0A9E4LDU0-F1
#
_entry.id   AF-A0A9E4LDU0-F1
#
_cell.length_a   1.000
_cell.length_b   1.000
_cell.length_c   1.000
_cell.angle_alpha   90.00
_cell.angle_beta   90.00
_cell.angle_gamma   90.00
#
_symmetry.space_group_name_H-M   'P 1'
#
loop_
_entity.id
_entity.type
_entity.pdbx_description
1 polymer ?
#
loop_
_entity_poly.entity_id
_entity_poly.type
_entity_poly.pdbx_seq_one_letter_code
_entity_poly.pdbx_strand_id
1 'polypeptide(L)'
;MPAPDADRIAVVAVSRPGAALARRLVMSLADAALYLERRTADGASDDDGDTRLYDLPLRPVIQDLFARHRALVVLLPVGATVRLLAPVLGSKRQDPAVVCVDDAGRYAVSLLSGHVGGADALSHQVATAIGAQAIVTSASDALDVTAIDLVGRSMGWKIEATPTDLTRTAAAVVNGEPVALWLDPETAVGWPDDVPIAESISAVSELSDVRAARYAAALIVSDRVLSLETGRPVVIYRPPTLVAGIGCRRGVSEDHLRGLLNDTLRQHGLAPQSLAKLATADIKADEAGILALAESLGVPLEIYGANDLNSVAERQPKLEGNGRELNAPTASAAHDLLGVFGVSEPAAMLAAGADGVIVPRTKSDRATIAVARIPPASGNPAEAAAMNQPEAMMPGEALLAEAERQIALGNYHEGSGLVWQATMAALSAVATRHGLPCRNREEARFVARHLDDIGDSEGQQDALARHRNYLAFGVADSYREHCEELHKLVYTELLWEPDEYAVHFDSVQEWLESLHRLLKLDKAV
;
A
#
# COMPACT_ATOMS: atom_id res chain seq x y z
N MET A 1 -17.54 -4.02 -25.01
CA MET A 1 -16.75 -2.76 -24.97
C MET A 1 -17.34 -1.93 -23.85
N PRO A 2 -16.61 -1.62 -22.77
CA PRO A 2 -17.07 -0.62 -21.81
C PRO A 2 -17.33 0.70 -22.55
N ALA A 3 -18.31 1.48 -22.08
CA ALA A 3 -18.53 2.82 -22.63
C ALA A 3 -17.24 3.64 -22.50
N PRO A 4 -16.92 4.54 -23.45
CA PRO A 4 -15.66 5.29 -23.46
C PRO A 4 -15.36 6.11 -22.20
N ASP A 5 -16.36 6.33 -21.35
CA ASP A 5 -16.24 7.08 -20.09
C ASP A 5 -16.30 6.19 -18.81
N ALA A 6 -16.31 4.85 -18.95
CA ALA A 6 -16.53 3.91 -17.83
C ALA A 6 -15.55 4.09 -16.66
N ASP A 7 -14.30 4.45 -16.94
CA ASP A 7 -13.25 4.61 -15.92
C ASP A 7 -13.11 6.04 -15.39
N ARG A 8 -13.85 6.99 -15.97
CA ARG A 8 -13.75 8.43 -15.68
C ARG A 8 -14.59 8.86 -14.49
N ILE A 9 -14.22 9.99 -13.89
CA ILE A 9 -15.00 10.67 -12.84
C ILE A 9 -15.91 11.72 -13.50
N ALA A 10 -17.23 11.66 -13.28
CA ALA A 10 -18.13 12.71 -13.74
C ALA A 10 -18.29 13.80 -12.66
N VAL A 11 -17.88 15.03 -12.97
CA VAL A 11 -18.08 16.20 -12.10
C VAL A 11 -19.27 17.00 -12.62
N VAL A 12 -20.37 17.04 -11.86
CA VAL A 12 -21.66 17.56 -12.35
C VAL A 12 -22.08 18.80 -11.56
N ALA A 13 -22.30 19.93 -12.24
CA ALA A 13 -22.75 21.17 -11.62
C ALA A 13 -24.02 21.75 -12.27
N VAL A 14 -24.94 22.20 -11.40
CA VAL A 14 -26.26 22.74 -11.78
C VAL A 14 -26.36 24.26 -11.59
N SER A 15 -25.53 24.83 -10.71
CA SER A 15 -25.53 26.24 -10.34
C SER A 15 -24.28 26.94 -10.86
N ARG A 16 -24.29 28.28 -11.01
CA ARG A 16 -23.08 29.03 -11.39
C ARG A 16 -21.93 28.92 -10.37
N PRO A 17 -22.17 29.06 -9.05
CA PRO A 17 -21.13 28.80 -8.05
C PRO A 17 -20.56 27.38 -8.13
N GLY A 18 -21.45 26.38 -8.30
CA GLY A 18 -21.05 25.00 -8.54
C GLY A 18 -20.20 24.85 -9.80
N ALA A 19 -20.60 25.46 -10.93
CA ALA A 19 -19.83 25.39 -12.17
C ALA A 19 -18.40 25.92 -12.00
N ALA A 20 -18.20 26.98 -11.23
CA ALA A 20 -16.86 27.51 -10.91
C ALA A 20 -16.03 26.51 -10.07
N LEU A 21 -16.63 25.88 -9.05
CA LEU A 21 -15.97 24.84 -8.26
C LEU A 21 -15.65 23.59 -9.10
N ALA A 22 -16.58 23.16 -9.94
CA ALA A 22 -16.44 22.00 -10.80
C ALA A 22 -15.29 22.16 -11.81
N ARG A 23 -15.14 23.36 -12.39
CA ARG A 23 -13.98 23.69 -13.25
C ARG A 23 -12.66 23.57 -12.51
N ARG A 24 -12.57 24.00 -11.25
CA ARG A 24 -11.37 23.79 -10.42
C ARG A 24 -11.10 22.32 -10.15
N LEU A 25 -12.15 21.55 -9.83
CA LEU A 25 -12.03 20.12 -9.51
C LEU A 25 -11.45 19.32 -10.68
N VAL A 26 -11.91 19.54 -11.90
CA VAL A 26 -11.41 18.81 -13.08
C VAL A 26 -9.96 19.14 -13.45
N MET A 27 -9.41 20.26 -12.96
CA MET A 27 -7.98 20.56 -13.10
C MET A 27 -7.10 19.78 -12.11
N SER A 28 -7.67 19.28 -11.01
CA SER A 28 -6.94 18.59 -9.94
C SER A 28 -7.20 17.08 -9.91
N LEU A 29 -8.33 16.63 -10.45
CA LEU A 29 -8.70 15.22 -10.51
C LEU A 29 -8.23 14.61 -11.84
N ALA A 30 -7.48 13.52 -11.76
CA ALA A 30 -7.13 12.72 -12.93
C ALA A 30 -8.39 12.07 -13.55
N ASP A 31 -8.43 11.98 -14.88
CA ASP A 31 -9.48 11.31 -15.66
C ASP A 31 -10.91 11.80 -15.36
N ALA A 32 -11.07 13.09 -15.05
CA ALA A 32 -12.36 13.70 -14.77
C ALA A 32 -13.00 14.32 -16.02
N ALA A 33 -14.32 14.17 -16.17
CA ALA A 33 -15.15 14.81 -17.19
C ALA A 33 -16.07 15.83 -16.54
N LEU A 34 -16.17 17.03 -17.13
CA LEU A 34 -16.98 18.12 -16.59
C LEU A 34 -18.37 18.14 -17.24
N TYR A 35 -19.42 18.16 -16.42
CA TYR A 35 -20.81 18.25 -16.87
C TYR A 35 -21.49 19.50 -16.31
N LEU A 36 -21.90 20.42 -17.18
CA LEU A 36 -22.52 21.70 -16.79
C LEU A 36 -23.93 21.83 -17.33
N GLU A 37 -24.85 22.35 -16.51
CA GLU A 37 -26.15 22.77 -17.03
C GLU A 37 -25.97 23.95 -17.99
N ARG A 38 -26.62 23.91 -19.15
CA ARG A 38 -26.39 24.82 -20.28
C ARG A 38 -26.46 26.31 -19.92
N ARG A 39 -27.30 26.72 -18.96
CA ARG A 39 -27.46 28.12 -18.51
C ARG A 39 -26.35 28.58 -17.55
N THR A 40 -25.59 27.64 -17.00
CA THR A 40 -24.47 27.90 -16.09
C THR A 40 -23.10 27.79 -16.76
N ALA A 41 -23.08 27.46 -18.05
CA ALA A 41 -21.86 27.25 -18.82
C ALA A 41 -21.10 28.54 -19.18
N ASP A 42 -21.70 29.73 -18.95
CA ASP A 42 -21.13 31.06 -19.19
C ASP A 42 -20.39 31.20 -20.55
N GLY A 43 -20.97 30.62 -21.62
CA GLY A 43 -20.45 30.70 -22.98
C GLY A 43 -19.52 29.55 -23.42
N ALA A 44 -19.29 28.55 -22.57
CA ALA A 44 -18.59 27.33 -22.98
C ALA A 44 -19.40 26.54 -24.04
N SER A 45 -18.69 25.92 -24.98
CA SER A 45 -19.25 25.05 -26.03
C SER A 45 -18.95 23.57 -25.74
N ASP A 46 -19.75 22.66 -26.31
CA ASP A 46 -19.53 21.20 -26.22
C ASP A 46 -18.19 20.74 -26.84
N ASP A 47 -17.48 21.63 -27.55
CA ASP A 47 -16.18 21.38 -28.20
C ASP A 47 -14.95 21.78 -27.32
N ASP A 48 -15.17 22.23 -26.08
CA ASP A 48 -14.09 22.65 -25.16
C ASP A 48 -13.60 21.47 -24.31
N GLY A 49 -12.78 20.61 -24.91
CA GLY A 49 -12.08 19.52 -24.25
C GLY A 49 -13.01 18.49 -23.61
N ASP A 50 -12.88 18.30 -22.28
CA ASP A 50 -13.64 17.32 -21.50
C ASP A 50 -14.97 17.86 -20.92
N THR A 51 -15.40 19.05 -21.35
CA THR A 51 -16.64 19.69 -20.91
C THR A 51 -17.82 19.26 -21.76
N ARG A 52 -18.90 18.83 -21.11
CA ARG A 52 -20.16 18.42 -21.75
C ARG A 52 -21.33 19.20 -21.16
N LEU A 53 -22.15 19.79 -22.02
CA LEU A 53 -23.34 20.51 -21.59
C LEU A 53 -24.56 19.58 -21.55
N TYR A 54 -25.45 19.81 -20.60
CA TYR A 54 -26.72 19.09 -20.52
C TYR A 54 -27.89 20.03 -20.28
N ASP A 55 -29.08 19.55 -20.65
CA ASP A 55 -30.36 20.22 -20.44
C ASP A 55 -31.16 19.53 -19.32
N LEU A 56 -32.02 20.29 -18.66
CA LEU A 56 -32.96 19.74 -17.67
C LEU A 56 -34.06 18.90 -18.34
N PRO A 57 -34.64 17.90 -17.63
CA PRO A 57 -34.55 17.64 -16.19
C PRO A 57 -33.27 16.89 -15.75
N LEU A 58 -32.81 17.16 -14.53
CA LEU A 58 -31.54 16.64 -14.01
C LEU A 58 -31.53 15.14 -13.71
N ARG A 59 -32.68 14.55 -13.38
CA ARG A 59 -32.79 13.13 -13.01
C ARG A 59 -32.24 12.17 -14.09
N PRO A 60 -32.73 12.19 -15.35
CA PRO A 60 -32.20 11.29 -16.38
C PRO A 60 -30.70 11.49 -16.63
N VAL A 61 -30.20 12.72 -16.53
CA VAL A 61 -28.77 13.02 -16.68
C VAL A 61 -27.96 12.34 -15.58
N ILE A 62 -28.29 12.56 -14.31
CA ILE A 62 -27.55 11.97 -13.18
C ILE A 62 -27.63 10.44 -13.21
N GLN A 63 -28.77 9.86 -13.57
CA GLN A 63 -28.93 8.41 -13.65
C GLN A 63 -28.12 7.77 -14.78
N ASP A 64 -28.05 8.44 -15.93
CA ASP A 64 -27.22 8.01 -17.05
C ASP A 64 -25.72 8.13 -16.73
N LEU A 65 -25.29 9.23 -16.10
CA LEU A 65 -23.91 9.37 -15.64
C LEU A 65 -23.54 8.32 -14.59
N PHE A 66 -24.44 8.01 -13.66
CA PHE A 66 -24.29 6.95 -12.66
C PHE A 66 -24.11 5.56 -13.29
N ALA A 67 -24.74 5.29 -14.44
CA ALA A 67 -24.58 4.01 -15.13
C ALA A 67 -23.27 3.92 -15.94
N ARG A 68 -22.68 5.06 -16.32
CA ARG A 68 -21.59 5.12 -17.31
C ARG A 68 -20.22 5.52 -16.77
N HIS A 69 -20.11 5.92 -15.50
CA HIS A 69 -18.87 6.41 -14.91
C HIS A 69 -18.51 5.64 -13.64
N ARG A 70 -17.21 5.54 -13.37
CA ARG A 70 -16.67 4.91 -12.15
C ARG A 70 -17.05 5.67 -10.88
N ALA A 71 -17.14 7.00 -10.97
CA ALA A 71 -17.47 7.85 -9.84
C ALA A 71 -18.14 9.16 -10.27
N LEU A 72 -18.95 9.73 -9.37
CA LEU A 72 -19.64 11.01 -9.55
C LEU A 72 -19.27 11.98 -8.42
N VAL A 73 -18.90 13.20 -8.78
CA VAL A 73 -18.83 14.35 -7.88
C VAL A 73 -19.98 15.28 -8.23
N VAL A 74 -21.02 15.30 -7.41
CA VAL A 74 -22.26 16.03 -7.67
C VAL A 74 -22.29 17.29 -6.83
N LEU A 75 -22.26 18.45 -7.48
CA LEU A 75 -22.34 19.75 -6.82
C LEU A 75 -23.79 20.13 -6.57
N LEU A 76 -24.35 19.49 -5.53
CA LEU A 76 -25.74 19.63 -5.07
C LEU A 76 -25.84 19.27 -3.59
N PRO A 77 -26.90 19.75 -2.91
CA PRO A 77 -27.24 19.26 -1.58
C PRO A 77 -27.43 17.74 -1.57
N VAL A 78 -26.89 17.07 -0.55
CA VAL A 78 -27.01 15.61 -0.34
C VAL A 78 -28.45 15.10 -0.54
N GLY A 79 -29.43 15.77 0.08
CA GLY A 79 -30.84 15.37 -0.01
C GLY A 79 -31.45 15.49 -1.41
N ALA A 80 -30.87 16.30 -2.30
CA ALA A 80 -31.27 16.33 -3.71
C ALA A 80 -30.66 15.14 -4.45
N THR A 81 -29.35 14.92 -4.30
CA THR A 81 -28.62 13.81 -4.93
C THR A 81 -29.24 12.45 -4.58
N VAL A 82 -29.56 12.22 -3.30
CA VAL A 82 -30.24 11.00 -2.84
C VAL A 82 -31.56 10.76 -3.59
N ARG A 83 -32.39 11.78 -3.77
CA ARG A 83 -33.70 11.64 -4.45
C ARG A 83 -33.56 11.39 -5.95
N LEU A 84 -32.47 11.86 -6.57
CA LEU A 84 -32.18 11.64 -7.99
C LEU A 84 -31.72 10.19 -8.22
N LEU A 85 -30.88 9.68 -7.32
CA LEU A 85 -30.28 8.35 -7.44
C LEU A 85 -31.13 7.22 -6.84
N ALA A 86 -31.98 7.49 -5.85
CA ALA A 86 -32.79 6.48 -5.16
C ALA A 86 -33.46 5.42 -6.07
N PRO A 87 -34.03 5.76 -7.26
CA PRO A 87 -34.65 4.77 -8.13
C PRO A 87 -33.68 3.80 -8.83
N VAL A 88 -32.38 4.12 -8.88
CA VAL A 88 -31.35 3.36 -9.61
C VAL A 88 -30.26 2.78 -8.72
N LEU A 89 -30.40 2.92 -7.39
CA LEU A 89 -29.47 2.31 -6.45
C LEU A 89 -29.61 0.79 -6.49
N GLY A 90 -28.49 0.10 -6.67
CA GLY A 90 -28.39 -1.35 -6.64
C GLY A 90 -27.74 -1.80 -5.35
N SER A 91 -26.41 -1.89 -5.35
CA SER A 91 -25.64 -2.34 -4.18
C SER A 91 -24.30 -1.63 -4.09
N LYS A 92 -23.77 -1.47 -2.87
CA LYS A 92 -22.45 -0.89 -2.58
C LYS A 92 -21.25 -1.55 -3.28
N ARG A 93 -21.45 -2.72 -3.91
CA ARG A 93 -20.42 -3.46 -4.68
C ARG A 93 -20.46 -3.17 -6.18
N GLN A 94 -21.56 -2.62 -6.68
CA GLN A 94 -21.80 -2.37 -8.10
C GLN A 94 -21.97 -0.88 -8.37
N ASP A 95 -22.64 -0.18 -7.46
CA ASP A 95 -22.91 1.25 -7.57
C ASP A 95 -21.59 2.04 -7.55
N PRO A 96 -21.41 3.03 -8.44
CA PRO A 96 -20.21 3.87 -8.45
C PRO A 96 -20.07 4.68 -7.17
N ALA A 97 -18.86 5.15 -6.91
CA ALA A 97 -18.60 6.13 -5.86
C ALA A 97 -19.37 7.43 -6.13
N VAL A 98 -20.05 7.97 -5.12
CA VAL A 98 -20.72 9.28 -5.23
C VAL A 98 -20.29 10.18 -4.09
N VAL A 99 -19.77 11.36 -4.43
CA VAL A 99 -19.42 12.43 -3.50
C VAL A 99 -20.31 13.64 -3.77
N CYS A 100 -20.94 14.19 -2.73
CA CYS A 100 -21.69 15.43 -2.83
C CYS A 100 -20.86 16.61 -2.35
N VAL A 101 -20.88 17.71 -3.10
CA VAL A 101 -20.22 18.96 -2.71
C VAL A 101 -21.27 20.06 -2.65
N ASP A 102 -21.30 20.85 -1.58
CA ASP A 102 -22.19 22.01 -1.52
C ASP A 102 -21.67 23.16 -2.40
N ASP A 103 -22.57 24.02 -2.88
CA ASP A 103 -22.23 25.11 -3.82
C ASP A 103 -21.25 26.15 -3.24
N ALA A 104 -21.04 26.20 -1.92
CA ALA A 104 -20.04 27.05 -1.28
C ALA A 104 -18.68 26.35 -1.10
N GLY A 105 -18.58 25.06 -1.48
CA GLY A 105 -17.35 24.27 -1.37
C GLY A 105 -16.91 24.05 0.07
N ARG A 106 -17.83 23.99 1.03
CA ARG A 106 -17.49 23.78 2.45
C ARG A 106 -17.33 22.31 2.80
N TYR A 107 -18.13 21.44 2.21
CA TYR A 107 -18.15 20.01 2.52
C TYR A 107 -18.07 19.15 1.27
N ALA A 108 -17.26 18.11 1.32
CA ALA A 108 -17.23 17.01 0.36
C ALA A 108 -17.68 15.73 1.07
N VAL A 109 -18.95 15.35 0.86
CA VAL A 109 -19.61 14.26 1.59
C VAL A 109 -19.51 12.96 0.80
N SER A 110 -18.88 11.94 1.37
CA SER A 110 -18.93 10.57 0.84
C SER A 110 -20.36 10.04 0.97
N LEU A 111 -21.07 9.89 -0.14
CA LEU A 111 -22.51 9.58 -0.15
C LEU A 111 -22.79 8.10 -0.41
N LEU A 112 -22.22 7.53 -1.47
CA LEU A 112 -22.47 6.14 -1.89
C LEU A 112 -21.16 5.44 -2.20
N SER A 113 -21.10 4.14 -1.88
CA SER A 113 -19.96 3.29 -2.17
C SER A 113 -18.64 3.87 -1.62
N GLY A 114 -18.66 4.28 -0.34
CA GLY A 114 -17.54 4.85 0.41
C GLY A 114 -16.26 4.02 0.37
N HIS A 115 -16.21 3.01 1.24
CA HIS A 115 -14.98 2.28 1.55
C HIS A 115 -14.36 1.55 0.34
N VAL A 116 -14.95 0.43 -0.09
CA VAL A 116 -14.45 -0.33 -1.26
C VAL A 116 -14.70 0.39 -2.57
N GLY A 117 -15.84 1.09 -2.70
CA GLY A 117 -16.18 1.80 -3.93
C GLY A 117 -15.35 3.06 -4.17
N GLY A 118 -14.67 3.59 -3.15
CA GLY A 118 -13.72 4.68 -3.26
C GLY A 118 -14.30 6.09 -3.06
N ALA A 119 -15.56 6.23 -2.64
CA ALA A 119 -16.10 7.58 -2.36
C ALA A 119 -15.47 8.24 -1.14
N ASP A 120 -14.96 7.47 -0.16
CA ASP A 120 -14.27 8.03 1.00
C ASP A 120 -12.96 8.69 0.55
N ALA A 121 -12.11 7.94 -0.16
CA ALA A 121 -10.87 8.47 -0.74
C ALA A 121 -11.13 9.64 -1.71
N LEU A 122 -12.14 9.53 -2.57
CA LEU A 122 -12.52 10.62 -3.49
C LEU A 122 -13.00 11.86 -2.72
N SER A 123 -13.70 11.71 -1.59
CA SER A 123 -14.14 12.85 -0.79
C SER A 123 -12.95 13.62 -0.21
N HIS A 124 -11.89 12.94 0.23
CA HIS A 124 -10.64 13.57 0.67
C HIS A 124 -9.88 14.26 -0.48
N GLN A 125 -9.84 13.64 -1.67
CA GLN A 125 -9.24 14.25 -2.85
C GLN A 125 -9.97 15.54 -3.25
N VAL A 126 -11.31 15.47 -3.32
CA VAL A 126 -12.18 16.61 -3.62
C VAL A 126 -11.99 17.71 -2.58
N ALA A 127 -12.01 17.36 -1.29
CA ALA A 127 -11.81 18.28 -0.18
C ALA A 127 -10.48 19.03 -0.29
N THR A 128 -9.40 18.30 -0.53
CA THR A 128 -8.05 18.86 -0.72
C THR A 128 -8.00 19.82 -1.91
N ALA A 129 -8.63 19.47 -3.04
CA ALA A 129 -8.59 20.26 -4.26
C ALA A 129 -9.32 21.63 -4.14
N ILE A 130 -10.42 21.69 -3.39
CA ILE A 130 -11.22 22.93 -3.28
C ILE A 130 -11.10 23.65 -1.94
N GLY A 131 -10.42 23.06 -0.97
CA GLY A 131 -10.36 23.55 0.41
C GLY A 131 -11.62 23.28 1.22
N ALA A 132 -12.35 22.21 0.89
CA ALA A 132 -13.51 21.77 1.66
C ALA A 132 -13.09 20.85 2.81
N GLN A 133 -14.01 20.56 3.71
CA GLN A 133 -13.89 19.49 4.70
C GLN A 133 -14.47 18.19 4.12
N ALA A 134 -13.70 17.10 4.14
CA ALA A 134 -14.21 15.77 3.83
C ALA A 134 -15.14 15.29 4.95
N ILE A 135 -16.29 14.73 4.58
CA ILE A 135 -17.27 14.16 5.52
C ILE A 135 -17.46 12.68 5.17
N VAL A 136 -16.79 11.83 5.94
CA VAL A 136 -16.92 10.37 5.91
C VAL A 136 -17.61 9.94 7.21
N THR A 137 -18.57 9.01 7.10
CA THR A 137 -19.40 8.58 8.24
C THR A 137 -19.41 7.06 8.39
N SER A 138 -18.52 6.35 7.70
CA SER A 138 -18.43 4.90 7.85
C SER A 138 -17.93 4.56 9.25
N ALA A 139 -18.42 3.47 9.84
CA ALA A 139 -18.03 3.10 11.21
C ALA A 139 -16.53 2.84 11.33
N SER A 140 -15.91 2.29 10.27
CA SER A 140 -14.47 2.04 10.22
C SER A 140 -13.65 3.34 10.26
N ASP A 141 -14.09 4.37 9.55
CA ASP A 141 -13.45 5.70 9.54
C ASP A 141 -13.71 6.45 10.85
N ALA A 142 -14.95 6.47 11.34
CA ALA A 142 -15.32 7.18 12.55
C ALA A 142 -14.68 6.61 13.82
N LEU A 143 -14.36 5.31 13.82
CA LEU A 143 -13.74 4.61 14.95
C LEU A 143 -12.24 4.35 14.75
N ASP A 144 -11.67 4.76 13.61
CA ASP A 144 -10.27 4.50 13.23
C ASP A 144 -9.88 3.01 13.38
N VAL A 145 -10.80 2.11 13.03
CA VAL A 145 -10.60 0.66 13.15
C VAL A 145 -10.21 0.04 11.81
N THR A 146 -9.46 -1.07 11.88
CA THR A 146 -8.95 -1.79 10.70
C THR A 146 -10.03 -2.04 9.65
N ALA A 147 -9.82 -1.41 8.50
CA ALA A 147 -10.58 -1.59 7.28
C ALA A 147 -10.33 -2.95 6.62
N ILE A 148 -10.92 -4.03 7.15
CA ILE A 148 -10.61 -5.41 6.72
C ILE A 148 -10.80 -5.65 5.20
N ASP A 149 -11.71 -4.93 4.55
CA ASP A 149 -12.00 -5.03 3.12
C ASP A 149 -11.05 -4.22 2.24
N LEU A 150 -10.14 -3.43 2.83
CA LEU A 150 -9.09 -2.69 2.12
C LEU A 150 -7.67 -3.20 2.39
N VAL A 151 -7.48 -4.13 3.31
CA VAL A 151 -6.15 -4.65 3.68
C VAL A 151 -5.41 -5.17 2.45
N GLY A 152 -4.21 -4.64 2.22
CA GLY A 152 -3.32 -5.05 1.12
C GLY A 152 -3.82 -4.67 -0.27
N ARG A 153 -4.90 -3.90 -0.41
CA ARG A 153 -5.47 -3.51 -1.71
C ARG A 153 -4.48 -2.72 -2.57
N SER A 154 -3.75 -1.79 -1.97
CA SER A 154 -2.68 -1.01 -2.61
C SER A 154 -1.52 -1.90 -3.08
N MET A 155 -1.30 -3.02 -2.40
CA MET A 155 -0.29 -4.03 -2.70
C MET A 155 -0.81 -5.15 -3.63
N GLY A 156 -2.01 -4.99 -4.19
CA GLY A 156 -2.61 -5.94 -5.13
C GLY A 156 -3.17 -7.21 -4.49
N TRP A 157 -3.30 -7.29 -3.16
CA TRP A 157 -3.84 -8.46 -2.47
C TRP A 157 -5.29 -8.71 -2.90
N LYS A 158 -5.67 -9.99 -3.04
CA LYS A 158 -7.06 -10.40 -3.27
C LYS A 158 -7.67 -10.93 -1.99
N ILE A 159 -8.98 -10.75 -1.83
CA ILE A 159 -9.73 -11.29 -0.70
C ILE A 159 -10.50 -12.52 -1.16
N GLU A 160 -10.29 -13.63 -0.47
CA GLU A 160 -11.07 -14.86 -0.56
C GLU A 160 -11.93 -14.99 0.70
N ALA A 161 -13.19 -14.60 0.58
CA ALA A 161 -14.20 -14.71 1.62
C ALA A 161 -15.60 -14.69 0.99
N THR A 162 -16.60 -15.28 1.65
CA THR A 162 -17.98 -15.00 1.26
C THR A 162 -18.34 -13.56 1.63
N PRO A 163 -19.28 -12.89 0.92
CA PRO A 163 -19.71 -11.54 1.31
C PRO A 163 -20.24 -11.47 2.75
N THR A 164 -20.83 -12.56 3.23
CA THR A 164 -21.32 -12.69 4.61
C THR A 164 -20.16 -12.76 5.60
N ASP A 165 -19.13 -13.56 5.32
CA ASP A 165 -17.98 -13.68 6.21
C ASP A 165 -17.22 -12.37 6.30
N LEU A 166 -16.97 -11.70 5.17
CA LEU A 166 -16.36 -10.38 5.16
C LEU A 166 -17.19 -9.38 5.99
N THR A 167 -18.50 -9.33 5.80
CA THR A 167 -19.36 -8.40 6.56
C THR A 167 -19.35 -8.70 8.06
N ARG A 168 -19.39 -9.99 8.45
CA ARG A 168 -19.40 -10.39 9.86
C ARG A 168 -18.06 -10.18 10.54
N THR A 169 -16.94 -10.43 9.84
CA THR A 169 -15.60 -10.12 10.35
C THR A 169 -15.43 -8.61 10.53
N ALA A 170 -15.93 -7.79 9.60
CA ALA A 170 -15.87 -6.33 9.74
C ALA A 170 -16.67 -5.85 10.96
N ALA A 171 -17.86 -6.41 11.17
CA ALA A 171 -18.68 -6.14 12.34
C ALA A 171 -17.99 -6.57 13.65
N ALA A 172 -17.34 -7.73 13.67
CA ALA A 172 -16.58 -8.21 14.84
C ALA A 172 -15.47 -7.21 15.22
N VAL A 173 -14.70 -6.74 14.24
CA VAL A 173 -13.64 -5.74 14.46
C VAL A 173 -14.23 -4.42 14.99
N VAL A 174 -15.28 -3.89 14.34
CA VAL A 174 -15.97 -2.66 14.75
C VAL A 174 -16.53 -2.76 16.18
N ASN A 175 -17.03 -3.93 16.57
CA ASN A 175 -17.59 -4.18 17.89
C ASN A 175 -16.53 -4.54 18.95
N GLY A 176 -15.25 -4.58 18.60
CA GLY A 176 -14.17 -4.97 19.52
C GLY A 176 -14.18 -6.45 19.90
N GLU A 177 -14.85 -7.31 19.15
CA GLU A 177 -14.87 -8.76 19.39
C GLU A 177 -13.52 -9.39 19.02
N PRO A 178 -13.00 -10.38 19.77
CA PRO A 178 -11.70 -10.96 19.48
C PRO A 178 -11.63 -11.60 18.08
N VAL A 179 -10.63 -11.22 17.28
CA VAL A 179 -10.37 -11.76 15.94
C VAL A 179 -8.97 -12.35 15.90
N ALA A 180 -8.83 -13.58 15.41
CA ALA A 180 -7.52 -14.19 15.23
C ALA A 180 -6.88 -13.69 13.93
N LEU A 181 -5.58 -13.38 13.95
CA LEU A 181 -4.76 -13.14 12.76
C LEU A 181 -3.71 -14.23 12.66
N TRP A 182 -3.69 -14.97 11.55
CA TRP A 182 -2.63 -15.92 11.24
C TRP A 182 -1.93 -15.51 9.94
N LEU A 183 -0.61 -15.31 10.05
CA LEU A 183 0.27 -15.03 8.93
C LEU A 183 0.98 -16.34 8.58
N ASP A 184 0.79 -16.81 7.35
CA ASP A 184 1.39 -18.06 6.90
C ASP A 184 2.92 -17.93 6.81
N PRO A 185 3.69 -18.65 7.64
CA PRO A 185 5.15 -18.56 7.64
C PRO A 185 5.76 -19.04 6.33
N GLU A 186 5.09 -19.92 5.57
CA GLU A 186 5.58 -20.33 4.25
C GLU A 186 5.37 -19.23 3.20
N THR A 187 4.26 -18.48 3.29
CA THR A 187 4.02 -17.32 2.42
C THR A 187 5.00 -16.20 2.72
N ALA A 188 5.42 -16.07 4.00
CA ALA A 188 6.42 -15.11 4.47
C ALA A 188 6.07 -13.64 4.15
N VAL A 189 4.78 -13.31 4.14
CA VAL A 189 4.28 -11.95 3.93
C VAL A 189 3.67 -11.43 5.24
N GLY A 190 4.18 -10.28 5.70
CA GLY A 190 3.69 -9.59 6.88
C GLY A 190 2.37 -8.87 6.66
N TRP A 191 1.81 -8.34 7.75
CA TRP A 191 0.69 -7.39 7.67
C TRP A 191 1.17 -6.07 7.05
N PRO A 192 0.36 -5.38 6.21
CA PRO A 192 0.75 -4.10 5.63
C PRO A 192 1.04 -3.03 6.71
N ASP A 193 2.20 -2.37 6.62
CA ASP A 193 2.65 -1.39 7.62
C ASP A 193 1.76 -0.14 7.71
N ASP A 194 1.07 0.19 6.62
CA ASP A 194 0.16 1.35 6.49
C ASP A 194 -1.27 1.04 6.97
N VAL A 195 -1.53 -0.19 7.39
CA VAL A 195 -2.85 -0.62 7.86
C VAL A 195 -2.80 -0.87 9.37
N PRO A 196 -3.47 -0.06 10.20
CA PRO A 196 -3.49 -0.27 11.64
C PRO A 196 -4.14 -1.60 11.97
N ILE A 197 -3.61 -2.28 12.99
CA ILE A 197 -4.20 -3.50 13.55
C ILE A 197 -5.03 -3.09 14.78
N ALA A 198 -6.35 -3.29 14.70
CA ALA A 198 -7.25 -3.02 15.80
C ALA A 198 -6.88 -3.86 17.03
N GLU A 199 -7.07 -3.31 18.23
CA GLU A 199 -6.74 -3.99 19.50
C GLU A 199 -7.44 -5.35 19.67
N SER A 200 -8.60 -5.52 19.04
CA SER A 200 -9.37 -6.76 19.03
C SER A 200 -8.76 -7.87 18.17
N ILE A 201 -7.79 -7.55 17.32
CA ILE A 201 -7.09 -8.49 16.44
C ILE A 201 -5.83 -9.01 17.16
N SER A 202 -5.76 -10.32 17.37
CA SER A 202 -4.62 -10.97 18.03
C SER A 202 -3.92 -11.94 17.07
N ALA A 203 -2.61 -11.75 16.89
CA ALA A 203 -1.78 -12.68 16.15
C ALA A 203 -1.72 -14.06 16.84
N VAL A 204 -1.78 -15.12 16.05
CA VAL A 204 -1.58 -16.50 16.49
C VAL A 204 -0.46 -17.15 15.70
N SER A 205 0.33 -18.01 16.35
CA SER A 205 1.49 -18.65 15.72
C SER A 205 1.09 -19.86 14.86
N GLU A 206 0.10 -20.64 15.33
CA GLU A 206 -0.33 -21.85 14.66
C GLU A 206 -1.69 -21.68 13.99
N LEU A 207 -1.86 -22.28 12.80
CA LEU A 207 -3.12 -22.22 12.06
C LEU A 207 -4.29 -22.84 12.84
N SER A 208 -4.01 -23.80 13.73
CA SER A 208 -5.05 -24.40 14.59
C SER A 208 -5.66 -23.41 15.57
N ASP A 209 -4.91 -22.39 16.00
CA ASP A 209 -5.31 -21.48 17.05
C ASP A 209 -6.41 -20.50 16.60
N VAL A 210 -6.55 -20.29 15.29
CA VAL A 210 -7.66 -19.52 14.71
C VAL A 210 -9.02 -20.16 15.02
N ARG A 211 -9.04 -21.46 15.40
CA ARG A 211 -10.26 -22.20 15.78
C ARG A 211 -10.60 -22.07 17.26
N ALA A 212 -9.79 -21.41 18.08
CA ALA A 212 -10.06 -21.27 19.51
C ALA A 212 -11.39 -20.53 19.75
N ALA A 213 -12.29 -21.09 20.56
CA ALA A 213 -13.68 -20.61 20.73
C ALA A 213 -13.80 -19.14 21.17
N ARG A 214 -12.73 -18.53 21.71
CA ARG A 214 -12.67 -17.11 22.08
C ARG A 214 -12.79 -16.14 20.91
N TYR A 215 -12.42 -16.56 19.69
CA TYR A 215 -12.39 -15.69 18.53
C TYR A 215 -13.72 -15.69 17.78
N ALA A 216 -14.29 -14.51 17.55
CA ALA A 216 -15.51 -14.33 16.76
C ALA A 216 -15.27 -14.54 15.26
N ALA A 217 -14.07 -14.24 14.76
CA ALA A 217 -13.67 -14.38 13.36
C ALA A 217 -12.17 -14.66 13.21
N ALA A 218 -11.72 -14.98 11.98
CA ALA A 218 -10.31 -15.18 11.65
C ALA A 218 -9.88 -14.44 10.37
N LEU A 219 -8.68 -13.90 10.41
CA LEU A 219 -7.94 -13.27 9.32
C LEU A 219 -6.75 -14.16 8.93
N ILE A 220 -6.84 -14.67 7.70
CA ILE A 220 -5.89 -15.38 6.85
C ILE A 220 -4.87 -14.52 6.07
N VAL A 221 -3.55 -14.58 6.20
CA VAL A 221 -2.65 -14.17 5.09
C VAL A 221 -1.90 -15.39 4.55
N SER A 222 -2.21 -15.83 3.32
CA SER A 222 -1.57 -17.03 2.74
C SER A 222 -1.73 -17.10 1.22
N ASP A 223 -0.70 -17.62 0.54
CA ASP A 223 -0.76 -18.01 -0.88
C ASP A 223 -1.19 -19.47 -1.12
N ARG A 224 -1.58 -20.18 -0.06
CA ARG A 224 -1.93 -21.60 -0.10
C ARG A 224 -3.43 -21.85 -0.01
N VAL A 225 -3.91 -22.89 -0.65
CA VAL A 225 -5.29 -23.37 -0.48
C VAL A 225 -5.39 -24.05 0.88
N LEU A 226 -6.18 -23.47 1.78
CA LEU A 226 -6.35 -23.95 3.15
C LEU A 226 -7.75 -24.54 3.33
N SER A 227 -7.83 -25.73 3.91
CA SER A 227 -9.09 -26.33 4.32
C SER A 227 -9.37 -26.00 5.79
N LEU A 228 -10.20 -24.99 6.02
CA LEU A 228 -10.50 -24.47 7.35
C LEU A 228 -11.96 -24.67 7.72
N GLU A 229 -12.21 -25.62 8.63
CA GLU A 229 -13.49 -25.77 9.31
C GLU A 229 -13.41 -25.06 10.66
N THR A 230 -13.85 -23.80 10.71
CA THR A 230 -13.74 -22.94 11.89
C THR A 230 -15.08 -22.71 12.60
N GLY A 231 -16.20 -23.00 11.92
CA GLY A 231 -17.56 -22.68 12.38
C GLY A 231 -17.85 -21.19 12.51
N ARG A 232 -16.99 -20.32 11.99
CA ARG A 232 -17.05 -18.86 12.12
C ARG A 232 -16.60 -18.15 10.84
N PRO A 233 -16.84 -16.84 10.69
CA PRO A 233 -16.35 -16.06 9.57
C PRO A 233 -14.83 -16.14 9.41
N VAL A 234 -14.38 -16.38 8.18
CA VAL A 234 -12.96 -16.38 7.81
C VAL A 234 -12.77 -15.47 6.61
N VAL A 235 -11.75 -14.61 6.67
CA VAL A 235 -11.32 -13.79 5.54
C VAL A 235 -9.88 -14.17 5.23
N ILE A 236 -9.62 -14.61 4.00
CA ILE A 236 -8.27 -14.95 3.54
C ILE A 236 -7.77 -13.92 2.55
N TYR A 237 -6.68 -13.26 2.90
CA TYR A 237 -5.92 -12.38 2.03
C TYR A 237 -4.91 -13.20 1.23
N ARG A 238 -4.92 -12.97 -0.09
CA ARG A 238 -4.11 -13.63 -1.11
C ARG A 238 -3.10 -12.60 -1.64
N PRO A 239 -1.91 -12.49 -1.02
CA PRO A 239 -0.87 -11.63 -1.53
C PRO A 239 -0.36 -12.17 -2.88
N PRO A 240 0.03 -11.29 -3.83
CA PRO A 240 0.54 -11.71 -5.14
C PRO A 240 2.01 -12.15 -5.00
N THR A 241 2.25 -13.37 -4.53
CA THR A 241 3.58 -13.93 -4.26
C THR A 241 4.05 -14.94 -5.30
N LEU A 242 3.18 -15.42 -6.19
CA LEU A 242 3.48 -16.54 -7.08
C LEU A 242 3.78 -16.06 -8.50
N VAL A 243 4.83 -16.64 -9.10
CA VAL A 243 5.19 -16.40 -10.50
C VAL A 243 5.18 -17.72 -11.26
N ALA A 244 4.42 -17.79 -12.34
CA ALA A 244 4.39 -18.97 -13.20
C ALA A 244 5.20 -18.76 -14.48
N GLY A 245 6.26 -19.53 -14.63
CA GLY A 245 7.03 -19.57 -15.87
C GLY A 245 6.45 -20.59 -16.84
N ILE A 246 6.20 -20.19 -18.07
CA ILE A 246 5.48 -20.97 -19.08
C ILE A 246 6.38 -21.25 -20.28
N GLY A 247 6.46 -22.51 -20.69
CA GLY A 247 6.98 -22.91 -21.98
C GLY A 247 5.95 -23.74 -22.74
N CYS A 248 5.76 -23.50 -24.04
CA CYS A 248 4.85 -24.29 -24.87
C CYS A 248 5.38 -24.49 -26.29
N ARG A 249 4.78 -25.42 -27.03
CA ARG A 249 4.91 -25.48 -28.49
C ARG A 249 4.08 -24.36 -29.12
N ARG A 250 4.40 -23.99 -30.36
CA ARG A 250 3.63 -22.97 -31.10
C ARG A 250 2.15 -23.35 -31.22
N GLY A 251 1.26 -22.38 -31.02
CA GLY A 251 -0.18 -22.53 -31.25
C GLY A 251 -0.94 -23.33 -30.18
N VAL A 252 -0.38 -23.46 -28.97
CA VAL A 252 -1.13 -24.02 -27.83
C VAL A 252 -2.21 -23.01 -27.40
N SER A 253 -3.44 -23.49 -27.19
CA SER A 253 -4.56 -22.64 -26.80
C SER A 253 -4.47 -22.16 -25.35
N GLU A 254 -5.11 -21.03 -25.06
CA GLU A 254 -5.28 -20.49 -23.71
C GLU A 254 -5.87 -21.55 -22.76
N ASP A 255 -6.95 -22.22 -23.16
CA ASP A 255 -7.62 -23.26 -22.36
C ASP A 255 -6.67 -24.38 -21.91
N HIS A 256 -5.76 -24.80 -22.79
CA HIS A 256 -4.78 -25.84 -22.48
C HIS A 256 -3.78 -25.34 -21.43
N LEU A 257 -3.29 -24.11 -21.60
CA LEU A 257 -2.34 -23.51 -20.66
C LEU A 257 -2.99 -23.23 -19.31
N ARG A 258 -4.22 -22.71 -19.30
CA ARG A 258 -5.04 -22.49 -18.11
C ARG A 258 -5.30 -23.78 -17.35
N GLY A 259 -5.67 -24.84 -18.06
CA GLY A 259 -5.89 -26.17 -17.48
C GLY A 259 -4.63 -26.66 -16.77
N LEU A 260 -3.48 -26.63 -17.47
CA LEU A 260 -2.20 -27.03 -16.90
C LEU A 260 -1.81 -26.17 -15.69
N LEU A 261 -1.99 -24.85 -15.76
CA LEU A 261 -1.68 -23.94 -14.65
C LEU A 261 -2.51 -24.25 -13.42
N ASN A 262 -3.83 -24.35 -13.59
CA ASN A 262 -4.75 -24.64 -12.49
C ASN A 262 -4.48 -26.03 -11.89
N ASP A 263 -4.17 -27.02 -12.71
CA ASP A 263 -3.78 -28.36 -12.26
C ASP A 263 -2.50 -28.32 -11.43
N THR A 264 -1.46 -27.63 -11.93
CA THR A 264 -0.19 -27.45 -11.23
C THR A 264 -0.40 -26.76 -9.89
N LEU A 265 -1.10 -25.62 -9.85
CA LEU A 265 -1.33 -24.88 -8.60
C LEU A 265 -2.12 -25.72 -7.59
N ARG A 266 -3.21 -26.38 -8.05
CA ARG A 266 -4.04 -27.23 -7.20
C ARG A 266 -3.29 -28.42 -6.62
N GLN A 267 -2.47 -29.10 -7.41
CA GLN A 267 -1.68 -30.25 -6.96
C GLN A 267 -0.68 -29.87 -5.87
N HIS A 268 -0.19 -28.63 -5.89
CA HIS A 268 0.75 -28.09 -4.93
C HIS A 268 0.09 -27.26 -3.82
N GLY A 269 -1.25 -27.21 -3.77
CA GLY A 269 -2.00 -26.48 -2.75
C GLY A 269 -1.77 -24.97 -2.79
N LEU A 270 -1.55 -24.40 -3.97
CA LEU A 270 -1.32 -22.97 -4.19
C LEU A 270 -2.59 -22.30 -4.71
N ALA A 271 -2.86 -21.09 -4.22
CA ALA A 271 -4.04 -20.30 -4.59
C ALA A 271 -3.79 -19.52 -5.89
N PRO A 272 -4.59 -19.71 -6.95
CA PRO A 272 -4.45 -18.94 -8.20
C PRO A 272 -4.55 -17.42 -8.03
N GLN A 273 -5.28 -16.97 -7.01
CA GLN A 273 -5.43 -15.55 -6.67
C GLN A 273 -4.14 -14.89 -6.20
N SER A 274 -3.13 -15.69 -5.80
CA SER A 274 -1.80 -15.22 -5.42
C SER A 274 -0.82 -15.16 -6.59
N LEU A 275 -1.26 -15.41 -7.82
CA LEU A 275 -0.44 -15.25 -9.01
C LEU A 275 -0.18 -13.76 -9.29
N ALA A 276 1.08 -13.36 -9.18
CA ALA A 276 1.54 -12.00 -9.42
C ALA A 276 1.77 -11.72 -10.91
N LYS A 277 2.35 -12.69 -11.62
CA LYS A 277 2.77 -12.55 -13.02
C LYS A 277 3.06 -13.88 -13.71
N LEU A 278 3.05 -13.83 -15.03
CA LEU A 278 3.53 -14.90 -15.91
C LEU A 278 4.91 -14.52 -16.48
N ALA A 279 5.72 -15.53 -16.79
CA ALA A 279 7.02 -15.32 -17.42
C ALA A 279 7.28 -16.33 -18.55
N THR A 280 7.91 -15.89 -19.64
CA THR A 280 8.31 -16.79 -20.73
C THR A 280 9.57 -16.30 -21.46
N ALA A 281 10.00 -17.05 -22.48
CA ALA A 281 11.12 -16.67 -23.34
C ALA A 281 10.66 -15.72 -24.46
N ASP A 282 11.55 -14.85 -24.92
CA ASP A 282 11.39 -13.96 -26.08
C ASP A 282 10.85 -14.64 -27.34
N ILE A 283 11.30 -15.85 -27.63
CA ILE A 283 10.77 -16.62 -28.77
C ILE A 283 9.29 -17.00 -28.65
N LYS A 284 8.73 -16.87 -27.44
CA LYS A 284 7.32 -17.14 -27.13
C LYS A 284 6.54 -15.86 -26.85
N ALA A 285 7.14 -14.69 -27.07
CA ALA A 285 6.49 -13.40 -26.88
C ALA A 285 5.24 -13.24 -27.75
N ASP A 286 5.21 -13.86 -28.93
CA ASP A 286 4.12 -13.79 -29.92
C ASP A 286 3.11 -14.93 -29.79
N GLU A 287 3.25 -15.81 -28.78
CA GLU A 287 2.33 -16.94 -28.62
C GLU A 287 0.98 -16.48 -28.09
N ALA A 288 -0.01 -16.45 -28.98
CA ALA A 288 -1.38 -16.00 -28.71
C ALA A 288 -2.00 -16.66 -27.47
N GLY A 289 -1.72 -17.95 -27.22
CA GLY A 289 -2.22 -18.64 -26.03
C GLY A 289 -1.66 -18.11 -24.71
N ILE A 290 -0.38 -17.71 -24.67
CA ILE A 290 0.25 -17.13 -23.47
C ILE A 290 -0.27 -15.71 -23.25
N LEU A 291 -0.34 -14.90 -24.32
CA LEU A 291 -0.87 -13.54 -24.26
C LEU A 291 -2.32 -13.52 -23.77
N ALA A 292 -3.18 -14.37 -24.35
CA ALA A 292 -4.57 -14.51 -23.92
C ALA A 292 -4.67 -14.98 -22.46
N LEU A 293 -3.79 -15.87 -22.01
CA LEU A 293 -3.78 -16.34 -20.62
C LEU A 293 -3.39 -15.23 -19.64
N ALA A 294 -2.40 -14.39 -19.98
CA ALA A 294 -2.00 -13.25 -19.16
C ALA A 294 -3.13 -12.23 -19.03
N GLU A 295 -3.75 -11.85 -20.16
CA GLU A 295 -4.86 -10.89 -20.23
C GLU A 295 -6.06 -11.35 -19.40
N SER A 296 -6.49 -12.60 -19.59
CA SER A 296 -7.64 -13.18 -18.90
C SER A 296 -7.41 -13.43 -17.41
N LEU A 297 -6.16 -13.60 -16.96
CA LEU A 297 -5.80 -13.64 -15.54
C LEU A 297 -5.63 -12.22 -14.96
N GLY A 298 -5.51 -11.19 -15.79
CA GLY A 298 -5.25 -9.82 -15.38
C GLY A 298 -3.88 -9.63 -14.74
N VAL A 299 -2.88 -10.43 -15.15
CA VAL A 299 -1.51 -10.36 -14.62
C VAL A 299 -0.52 -10.03 -15.73
N PRO A 300 0.57 -9.30 -15.44
CA PRO A 300 1.57 -8.97 -16.44
C PRO A 300 2.32 -10.23 -16.92
N LEU A 301 2.80 -10.16 -18.17
CA LEU A 301 3.68 -11.15 -18.78
C LEU A 301 5.08 -10.56 -18.93
N GLU A 302 6.07 -11.18 -18.29
CA GLU A 302 7.48 -10.84 -18.45
C GLU A 302 8.15 -11.77 -19.47
N ILE A 303 9.04 -11.20 -20.28
CA ILE A 303 9.66 -11.86 -21.41
C ILE A 303 11.17 -11.75 -21.27
N TYR A 304 11.86 -12.90 -21.32
CA TYR A 304 13.29 -13.00 -21.09
C TYR A 304 14.03 -13.52 -22.32
N GLY A 305 15.20 -12.96 -22.60
CA GLY A 305 16.06 -13.43 -23.68
C GLY A 305 16.79 -14.73 -23.31
N ALA A 306 17.33 -15.41 -24.31
CA ALA A 306 18.11 -16.64 -24.11
C ALA A 306 19.28 -16.48 -23.13
N ASN A 307 19.99 -15.33 -23.16
CA ASN A 307 21.10 -15.05 -22.26
C ASN A 307 20.66 -14.97 -20.80
N ASP A 308 19.56 -14.27 -20.51
CA ASP A 308 19.04 -14.13 -19.16
C ASP A 308 18.65 -15.50 -18.59
N LEU A 309 17.94 -16.29 -19.39
CA LEU A 309 17.51 -17.64 -19.01
C LEU A 309 18.70 -18.58 -18.76
N ASN A 310 19.73 -18.53 -19.59
CA ASN A 310 20.93 -19.34 -19.42
C ASN A 310 21.76 -18.92 -18.20
N SER A 311 21.77 -17.63 -17.85
CA SER A 311 22.48 -17.14 -16.66
C SER A 311 21.94 -17.74 -15.35
N VAL A 312 20.69 -18.23 -15.34
CA VAL A 312 20.12 -18.94 -14.20
C VAL A 312 20.66 -20.37 -14.11
N ALA A 313 20.77 -21.05 -15.26
CA ALA A 313 21.32 -22.40 -15.32
C ALA A 313 22.80 -22.44 -14.89
N GLU A 314 23.55 -21.39 -15.20
CA GLU A 314 24.95 -21.23 -14.77
C GLU A 314 25.10 -20.96 -13.26
N ARG A 315 24.10 -20.31 -12.65
CA ARG A 315 24.07 -19.99 -11.21
C ARG A 315 23.75 -21.17 -10.31
N GLN A 316 23.30 -22.30 -10.85
CA GLN A 316 23.05 -23.52 -10.07
C GLN A 316 24.23 -24.50 -10.24
N PRO A 317 25.12 -24.66 -9.22
CA PRO A 317 26.11 -25.72 -9.24
C PRO A 317 25.40 -27.08 -9.21
N LYS A 318 25.98 -28.08 -9.89
CA LYS A 318 25.62 -29.49 -9.66
C LYS A 318 25.83 -29.82 -8.19
N LEU A 319 24.76 -29.84 -7.39
CA LEU A 319 24.80 -30.28 -6.00
C LEU A 319 25.02 -31.79 -5.97
N GLU A 320 26.29 -32.20 -5.82
CA GLU A 320 26.66 -33.56 -5.43
C GLU A 320 26.35 -33.75 -3.93
N GLY A 321 25.29 -34.49 -3.61
CA GLY A 321 25.02 -34.87 -2.23
C GLY A 321 23.60 -35.36 -2.00
N ASN A 322 23.48 -36.68 -1.79
CA ASN A 322 22.30 -37.41 -1.28
C ASN A 322 21.19 -37.77 -2.29
N GLY A 323 21.50 -38.72 -3.18
CA GLY A 323 20.59 -39.85 -3.44
C GLY A 323 19.29 -39.62 -4.21
N ARG A 324 19.10 -38.46 -4.84
CA ARG A 324 18.22 -38.29 -5.99
C ARG A 324 19.02 -37.61 -7.08
N GLU A 325 19.28 -38.32 -8.18
CA GLU A 325 19.78 -37.72 -9.42
C GLU A 325 18.84 -36.55 -9.78
N LEU A 326 19.26 -35.32 -9.49
CA LEU A 326 18.75 -34.15 -10.19
C LEU A 326 19.09 -34.41 -11.65
N ASN A 327 18.06 -34.66 -12.45
CA ASN A 327 18.16 -34.96 -13.86
C ASN A 327 19.30 -34.14 -14.48
N ALA A 328 20.30 -34.83 -15.03
CA ALA A 328 21.24 -34.22 -15.97
C ALA A 328 20.45 -33.32 -16.94
N PRO A 329 21.00 -32.18 -17.40
CA PRO A 329 20.31 -31.27 -18.31
C PRO A 329 19.78 -32.08 -19.48
N THR A 330 18.49 -32.38 -19.45
CA THR A 330 17.86 -33.18 -20.49
C THR A 330 17.76 -32.21 -21.64
N ALA A 331 18.55 -32.45 -22.68
CA ALA A 331 18.50 -31.72 -23.94
C ALA A 331 17.03 -31.47 -24.29
N SER A 332 16.59 -30.25 -24.00
CA SER A 332 15.20 -29.89 -24.21
C SER A 332 15.05 -29.57 -25.68
N ALA A 333 13.85 -29.71 -26.24
CA ALA A 333 13.59 -29.21 -27.59
C ALA A 333 14.01 -27.72 -27.74
N ALA A 334 14.05 -26.93 -26.65
CA ALA A 334 14.56 -25.56 -26.67
C ALA A 334 16.10 -25.48 -26.75
N HIS A 335 16.85 -26.44 -26.20
CA HIS A 335 18.30 -26.47 -26.30
C HIS A 335 18.72 -26.73 -27.76
N ASP A 336 18.10 -27.72 -28.40
CA ASP A 336 18.45 -28.12 -29.78
C ASP A 336 18.05 -27.07 -30.82
N LEU A 337 17.01 -26.27 -30.54
CA LEU A 337 16.54 -25.22 -31.44
C LEU A 337 17.17 -23.84 -31.15
N LEU A 338 17.54 -23.54 -29.90
CA LEU A 338 17.75 -22.15 -29.43
C LEU A 338 18.92 -21.97 -28.45
N GLY A 339 19.61 -23.04 -28.06
CA GLY A 339 20.70 -22.96 -27.07
C GLY A 339 20.24 -22.61 -25.66
N VAL A 340 18.97 -22.85 -25.30
CA VAL A 340 18.42 -22.62 -23.96
C VAL A 340 18.13 -23.94 -23.25
N PHE A 341 18.68 -24.14 -22.05
CA PHE A 341 18.54 -25.39 -21.29
C PHE A 341 17.11 -25.66 -20.78
N GLY A 342 16.28 -24.63 -20.68
CA GLY A 342 14.85 -24.70 -20.32
C GLY A 342 14.20 -23.32 -20.31
N VAL A 343 12.86 -23.25 -20.34
CA VAL A 343 12.13 -21.96 -20.33
C VAL A 343 11.37 -21.74 -19.02
N SER A 344 10.53 -22.69 -18.63
CA SER A 344 9.57 -22.48 -17.53
C SER A 344 10.23 -22.17 -16.18
N GLU A 345 11.24 -22.94 -15.77
CA GLU A 345 11.92 -22.72 -14.49
C GLU A 345 12.75 -21.43 -14.45
N PRO A 346 13.69 -21.19 -15.39
CA PRO A 346 14.50 -19.96 -15.34
C PRO A 346 13.65 -18.69 -15.53
N ALA A 347 12.60 -18.72 -16.35
CA ALA A 347 11.70 -17.60 -16.48
C ALA A 347 10.95 -17.31 -15.18
N ALA A 348 10.45 -18.35 -14.48
CA ALA A 348 9.79 -18.18 -13.20
C ALA A 348 10.74 -17.57 -12.14
N MET A 349 11.97 -18.08 -12.07
CA MET A 349 12.98 -17.63 -11.12
C MET A 349 13.41 -16.18 -11.35
N LEU A 350 13.69 -15.79 -12.59
CA LEU A 350 14.06 -14.42 -12.95
C LEU A 350 12.94 -13.45 -12.60
N ALA A 351 11.71 -13.75 -13.03
CA ALA A 351 10.56 -12.90 -12.76
C ALA A 351 10.24 -12.83 -11.26
N ALA A 352 10.46 -13.89 -10.49
CA ALA A 352 10.30 -13.85 -9.04
C ALA A 352 11.45 -13.15 -8.30
N GLY A 353 12.62 -13.02 -8.92
CA GLY A 353 13.86 -12.67 -8.22
C GLY A 353 14.29 -13.73 -7.21
N ALA A 354 14.01 -15.01 -7.48
CA ALA A 354 14.20 -16.12 -6.57
C ALA A 354 15.34 -17.06 -7.00
N ASP A 355 16.03 -17.66 -6.03
CA ASP A 355 17.10 -18.63 -6.26
C ASP A 355 16.60 -20.04 -6.62
N GLY A 356 15.28 -20.28 -6.53
CA GLY A 356 14.68 -21.56 -6.87
C GLY A 356 13.19 -21.49 -7.14
N VAL A 357 12.66 -22.61 -7.61
CA VAL A 357 11.22 -22.84 -7.83
C VAL A 357 10.63 -23.60 -6.64
N ILE A 358 9.40 -23.25 -6.25
CA ILE A 358 8.61 -24.00 -5.27
C ILE A 358 7.82 -25.14 -5.93
N VAL A 359 7.58 -25.04 -7.23
CA VAL A 359 7.02 -26.11 -8.06
C VAL A 359 7.95 -26.35 -9.24
N PRO A 360 8.67 -27.50 -9.26
CA PRO A 360 9.45 -27.92 -10.40
C PRO A 360 8.59 -28.05 -11.66
N ARG A 361 9.25 -28.11 -12.81
CA ARG A 361 8.61 -28.20 -14.12
C ARG A 361 7.57 -29.33 -14.20
N THR A 362 6.30 -28.94 -14.25
CA THR A 362 5.17 -29.82 -14.59
C THR A 362 4.94 -29.80 -16.09
N LYS A 363 4.75 -30.97 -16.71
CA LYS A 363 4.69 -31.13 -18.18
C LYS A 363 3.36 -31.73 -18.63
N SER A 364 2.77 -31.12 -19.65
CA SER A 364 1.76 -31.72 -20.52
C SER A 364 2.40 -32.20 -21.83
N ASP A 365 1.58 -32.76 -22.72
CA ASP A 365 2.01 -33.14 -24.07
C ASP A 365 2.61 -31.98 -24.86
N ARG A 366 2.12 -30.74 -24.69
CA ARG A 366 2.51 -29.55 -25.49
C ARG A 366 3.05 -28.35 -24.70
N ALA A 367 2.95 -28.34 -23.38
CA ALA A 367 3.34 -27.19 -22.54
C ALA A 367 3.95 -27.62 -21.20
N THR A 368 4.72 -26.73 -20.58
CA THR A 368 5.36 -26.91 -19.28
C THR A 368 5.25 -25.67 -18.42
N ILE A 369 4.98 -25.85 -17.13
CA ILE A 369 4.83 -24.78 -16.14
C ILE A 369 5.76 -25.07 -14.96
N ALA A 370 6.40 -24.03 -14.44
CA ALA A 370 7.07 -24.05 -13.15
C ALA A 370 6.61 -22.84 -12.34
N VAL A 371 6.68 -22.93 -11.01
CA VAL A 371 6.24 -21.83 -10.13
C VAL A 371 7.36 -21.46 -9.17
N ALA A 372 7.70 -20.18 -9.13
CA ALA A 372 8.59 -19.59 -8.13
C ALA A 372 7.79 -18.66 -7.21
N ARG A 373 8.28 -18.48 -5.97
CA ARG A 373 7.71 -17.53 -5.01
C ARG A 373 8.60 -16.29 -4.98
N ILE A 374 8.00 -15.11 -5.05
CA ILE A 374 8.68 -13.83 -4.85
C ILE A 374 9.21 -13.82 -3.41
N PRO A 375 10.53 -13.66 -3.19
CA PRO A 375 11.07 -13.54 -1.85
C PRO A 375 10.47 -12.34 -1.13
N PRO A 376 10.27 -12.40 0.19
CA PRO A 376 9.94 -11.21 0.95
C PRO A 376 10.99 -10.13 0.68
N ALA A 377 10.56 -8.88 0.52
CA ALA A 377 11.48 -7.76 0.41
C ALA A 377 12.46 -7.84 1.58
N SER A 378 13.76 -7.89 1.28
CA SER A 378 14.84 -8.24 2.22
C SER A 378 14.68 -7.57 3.59
N GLY A 379 14.10 -8.33 4.50
CA GLY A 379 13.86 -8.05 5.91
C GLY A 379 13.45 -9.40 6.49
N ASN A 380 14.33 -9.99 7.29
CA ASN A 380 14.18 -11.35 7.78
C ASN A 380 12.83 -11.49 8.54
N PRO A 381 11.92 -12.40 8.17
CA PRO A 381 10.64 -12.55 8.88
C PRO A 381 10.82 -12.94 10.35
N ALA A 382 11.96 -13.55 10.72
CA ALA A 382 12.31 -13.79 12.12
C ALA A 382 12.69 -12.51 12.89
N GLU A 383 13.27 -11.51 12.20
CA GLU A 383 13.53 -10.19 12.79
C GLU A 383 12.24 -9.36 12.84
N ALA A 384 11.36 -9.46 11.85
CA ALA A 384 10.04 -8.82 11.87
C ALA A 384 9.12 -9.39 12.98
N ALA A 385 9.20 -10.70 13.25
CA ALA A 385 8.47 -11.35 14.34
C ALA A 385 9.05 -10.98 15.73
N ALA A 386 10.35 -10.74 15.84
CA ALA A 386 10.97 -10.22 17.06
C ALA A 386 10.66 -8.73 17.29
N MET A 387 10.43 -7.97 16.22
CA MET A 387 10.15 -6.53 16.26
C MET A 387 8.66 -6.18 16.46
N ASN A 388 7.77 -7.19 16.42
CA ASN A 388 6.32 -7.06 16.61
C ASN A 388 5.81 -7.60 17.96
N GLN A 389 6.67 -7.68 18.98
CA GLN A 389 6.15 -7.61 20.35
C GLN A 389 5.76 -6.16 20.63
N PRO A 390 4.53 -5.88 21.11
CA PRO A 390 4.11 -4.52 21.40
C PRO A 390 4.84 -4.06 22.66
N GLU A 391 6.01 -3.44 22.51
CA GLU A 391 6.41 -2.42 23.48
C GLU A 391 5.55 -1.20 23.17
N ALA A 392 4.41 -1.12 23.86
CA ALA A 392 3.57 0.07 23.86
C ALA A 392 4.45 1.30 24.08
N MET A 393 4.50 2.19 23.10
CA MET A 393 5.23 3.45 23.22
C MET A 393 4.58 4.23 24.36
N MET A 394 5.25 4.27 25.51
CA MET A 394 4.77 5.02 26.65
C MET A 394 4.63 6.51 26.27
N PRO A 395 3.62 7.23 26.77
CA PRO A 395 3.57 8.69 26.63
C PRO A 395 4.90 9.32 27.08
N GLY A 396 5.34 10.39 26.40
CA GLY A 396 6.69 10.96 26.60
C GLY A 396 7.06 11.30 28.05
N GLU A 397 6.08 11.68 28.88
CA GLU A 397 6.27 11.92 30.32
C GLU A 397 6.56 10.62 31.11
N ALA A 398 5.97 9.50 30.72
CA ALA A 398 6.21 8.20 31.34
C ALA A 398 7.57 7.60 30.92
N LEU A 399 8.05 7.92 29.71
CA LEU A 399 9.38 7.53 29.22
C LEU A 399 10.50 8.32 29.94
N LEU A 400 10.27 9.60 30.22
CA LEU A 400 11.18 10.43 31.03
C LEU A 400 11.23 9.93 32.49
N ALA A 401 10.07 9.61 33.07
CA ALA A 401 10.00 9.06 34.43
C ALA A 401 10.69 7.69 34.56
N GLU A 402 10.64 6.85 33.52
CA GLU A 402 11.35 5.57 33.50
C GLU A 402 12.85 5.75 33.27
N ALA A 403 13.27 6.72 32.45
CA ALA A 403 14.69 7.08 32.31
C ALA A 403 15.29 7.59 33.63
N GLU A 404 14.59 8.48 34.34
CA GLU A 404 14.97 8.94 35.68
C GLU A 404 15.06 7.77 36.68
N ARG A 405 14.12 6.82 36.60
CA ARG A 405 14.08 5.64 37.46
C ARG A 405 15.26 4.69 37.19
N GLN A 406 15.60 4.43 35.93
CA GLN A 406 16.74 3.56 35.57
C GLN A 406 18.10 4.18 35.93
N ILE A 407 18.23 5.51 35.83
CA ILE A 407 19.40 6.25 36.28
C ILE A 407 19.53 6.20 37.81
N ALA A 408 18.43 6.38 38.54
CA ALA A 408 18.42 6.26 40.00
C ALA A 408 18.74 4.84 40.49
N LEU A 409 18.45 3.82 39.68
CA LEU A 409 18.81 2.41 39.93
C LEU A 409 20.25 2.07 39.53
N GLY A 410 21.01 3.00 38.95
CA GLY A 410 22.41 2.80 38.56
C GLY A 410 22.61 2.00 37.28
N ASN A 411 21.54 1.75 36.51
CA ASN A 411 21.56 0.97 35.27
C ASN A 411 21.83 1.86 34.04
N TYR A 412 22.83 2.73 34.11
CA TYR A 412 23.20 3.61 33.00
C TYR A 412 24.58 3.26 32.42
N HIS A 413 24.63 3.14 31.10
CA HIS A 413 25.87 3.08 30.31
C HIS A 413 25.81 4.15 29.21
N GLU A 414 26.89 4.92 29.06
CA GLU A 414 27.07 5.88 27.96
C GLU A 414 26.88 5.14 26.62
N GLY A 415 25.99 5.65 25.77
CA GLY A 415 25.65 5.03 24.47
C GLY A 415 24.43 4.09 24.48
N SER A 416 23.67 3.99 25.57
CA SER A 416 22.43 3.23 25.57
C SER A 416 21.32 3.90 24.73
N GLY A 417 20.59 3.09 23.94
CA GLY A 417 19.49 3.55 23.06
C GLY A 417 18.33 4.24 23.79
N LEU A 418 18.34 4.24 25.13
CA LEU A 418 17.38 4.95 25.97
C LEU A 418 17.52 6.48 25.86
N VAL A 419 18.76 7.00 25.78
CA VAL A 419 19.05 8.43 25.63
C VAL A 419 18.53 8.94 24.29
N TRP A 420 18.72 8.12 23.26
CA TRP A 420 18.20 8.35 21.91
C TRP A 420 16.67 8.39 21.88
N GLN A 421 16.02 7.38 22.47
CA GLN A 421 14.56 7.29 22.51
C GLN A 421 13.92 8.47 23.27
N ALA A 422 14.50 8.89 24.40
CA ALA A 422 14.01 10.02 25.18
C ALA A 422 14.17 11.37 24.46
N THR A 423 15.31 11.58 23.80
CA THR A 423 15.57 12.82 23.02
C THR A 423 14.64 12.92 21.82
N MET A 424 14.43 11.80 21.11
CA MET A 424 13.53 11.74 19.95
C MET A 424 12.06 11.97 20.33
N ALA A 425 11.62 11.44 21.47
CA ALA A 425 10.27 11.67 21.97
C ALA A 425 10.03 13.15 22.33
N ALA A 426 11.01 13.82 22.95
CA ALA A 426 10.92 15.24 23.31
C ALA A 426 10.88 16.15 22.07
N LEU A 427 11.75 15.90 21.08
CA LEU A 427 11.75 16.67 19.82
C LEU A 427 10.45 16.47 19.02
N SER A 428 9.91 15.24 18.99
CA SER A 428 8.63 14.96 18.35
C SER A 428 7.46 15.68 19.04
N ALA A 429 7.48 15.77 20.37
CA ALA A 429 6.48 16.51 21.13
C ALA A 429 6.54 18.02 20.87
N VAL A 430 7.75 18.60 20.80
CA VAL A 430 7.95 20.03 20.46
C VAL A 430 7.51 20.34 19.03
N ALA A 431 7.89 19.52 18.04
CA ALA A 431 7.47 19.72 16.64
C ALA A 431 5.94 19.70 16.48
N THR A 432 5.27 18.75 17.17
CA THR A 432 3.81 18.65 17.19
C THR A 432 3.17 19.87 17.87
N ARG A 433 3.76 20.35 18.99
CA ARG A 433 3.28 21.50 19.76
C ARG A 433 3.35 22.82 18.99
N HIS A 434 4.30 22.98 18.08
CA HIS A 434 4.47 24.19 17.25
C HIS A 434 3.84 24.07 15.84
N GLY A 435 3.08 23.00 15.57
CA GLY A 435 2.40 22.83 14.28
C GLY A 435 3.33 22.58 13.09
N LEU A 436 4.57 22.12 13.35
CA LEU A 436 5.56 21.82 12.32
C LEU A 436 5.30 20.40 11.77
N PRO A 437 5.12 20.22 10.45
CA PRO A 437 4.72 18.94 9.89
C PRO A 437 5.94 18.01 9.72
N CYS A 438 6.20 17.14 10.69
CA CYS A 438 7.00 15.92 10.45
C CYS A 438 6.08 14.89 9.80
N ARG A 439 6.17 14.69 8.48
CA ARG A 439 5.14 13.95 7.73
C ARG A 439 5.31 12.44 7.76
N ASN A 440 6.48 11.90 8.12
CA ASN A 440 6.65 10.45 8.30
C ASN A 440 7.94 10.04 9.05
N ARG A 441 8.02 8.73 9.31
CA ARG A 441 9.13 8.03 9.98
C ARG A 441 10.46 8.07 9.19
N GLU A 442 10.41 8.32 7.89
CA GLU A 442 11.59 8.45 7.03
C GLU A 442 12.23 9.83 7.11
N GLU A 443 11.43 10.91 7.20
CA GLU A 443 11.91 12.27 7.44
C GLU A 443 12.59 12.39 8.82
N ALA A 444 12.01 11.79 9.85
CA ALA A 444 12.64 11.71 11.18
C ALA A 444 13.97 10.93 11.16
N ARG A 445 14.06 9.85 10.35
CA ARG A 445 15.30 9.07 10.15
C ARG A 445 16.33 9.80 9.28
N PHE A 446 15.88 10.65 8.36
CA PHE A 446 16.74 11.43 7.47
C PHE A 446 17.44 12.57 8.23
N VAL A 447 16.69 13.27 9.09
CA VAL A 447 17.23 14.26 10.04
C VAL A 447 18.18 13.59 11.04
N ALA A 448 17.82 12.40 11.55
CA ALA A 448 18.67 11.61 12.46
C ALA A 448 20.02 11.20 11.85
N ARG A 449 20.04 10.72 10.59
CA ARG A 449 21.29 10.31 9.92
C ARG A 449 22.27 11.47 9.68
N HIS A 450 21.77 12.70 9.55
CA HIS A 450 22.63 13.87 9.32
C HIS A 450 23.23 14.43 10.61
N LEU A 451 22.67 14.10 11.78
CA LEU A 451 23.26 14.48 13.07
C LEU A 451 24.48 13.61 13.43
N ASP A 452 24.53 12.36 12.95
CA ASP A 452 25.69 11.46 13.12
C ASP A 452 26.91 11.90 12.27
N ASP A 453 26.69 12.41 11.05
CA ASP A 453 27.77 12.80 10.12
C ASP A 453 28.52 14.10 10.54
N ILE A 454 28.02 14.83 11.53
CA ILE A 454 28.64 16.06 12.05
C ILE A 454 29.85 15.73 12.97
N GLY A 455 30.00 14.47 13.37
CA GLY A 455 31.04 14.00 14.28
C GLY A 455 32.47 13.88 13.71
N ASP A 456 32.68 14.06 12.40
CA ASP A 456 34.03 13.96 11.81
C ASP A 456 34.38 15.15 10.90
N SER A 457 35.47 15.83 11.23
CA SER A 457 35.92 17.10 10.63
C SER A 457 36.27 16.99 9.14
N GLU A 458 36.62 15.81 8.62
CA GLU A 458 36.95 15.60 7.20
C GLU A 458 35.69 15.35 6.33
N GLY A 459 34.60 14.85 6.93
CA GLY A 459 33.32 14.62 6.23
C GLY A 459 32.52 15.90 5.95
N GLN A 460 32.78 16.96 6.72
CA GLN A 460 31.99 18.20 6.69
C GLN A 460 32.13 19.01 5.38
N GLN A 461 33.33 19.08 4.79
CA GLN A 461 33.51 19.81 3.52
C GLN A 461 33.00 19.01 2.31
N ASP A 462 33.09 17.69 2.37
CA ASP A 462 32.63 16.79 1.31
C ASP A 462 31.10 16.60 1.34
N ALA A 463 30.48 16.71 2.51
CA ALA A 463 29.01 16.76 2.67
C ALA A 463 28.41 18.05 2.10
N LEU A 464 29.00 19.22 2.40
CA LEU A 464 28.57 20.51 1.83
C LEU A 464 28.76 20.59 0.30
N ALA A 465 29.83 19.99 -0.24
CA ALA A 465 30.08 19.90 -1.69
C ALA A 465 29.09 18.95 -2.39
N ARG A 466 28.76 17.80 -1.79
CA ARG A 466 27.72 16.88 -2.27
C ARG A 466 26.32 17.51 -2.20
N HIS A 467 26.06 18.34 -1.20
CA HIS A 467 24.80 19.08 -1.04
C HIS A 467 24.56 20.09 -2.18
N ARG A 468 25.61 20.81 -2.64
CA ARG A 468 25.52 21.69 -3.82
C ARG A 468 25.16 20.95 -5.11
N ASN A 469 25.60 19.70 -5.27
CA ASN A 469 25.30 18.89 -6.46
C ASN A 469 23.93 18.21 -6.39
N TYR A 470 23.43 17.86 -5.20
CA TYR A 470 22.10 17.26 -5.03
C TYR A 470 20.96 18.29 -5.09
N LEU A 471 21.19 19.50 -4.58
CA LEU A 471 20.26 20.63 -4.67
C LEU A 471 20.14 21.20 -6.11
N ALA A 472 21.00 20.80 -7.04
CA ALA A 472 20.87 21.12 -8.46
C ALA A 472 19.80 20.27 -9.18
N PHE A 473 19.26 19.22 -8.53
CA PHE A 473 18.25 18.31 -9.09
C PHE A 473 16.79 18.66 -8.74
N GLY A 474 16.49 19.94 -8.53
CA GLY A 474 15.12 20.45 -8.69
C GLY A 474 14.15 20.24 -7.52
N VAL A 475 14.60 20.38 -6.28
CA VAL A 475 13.69 20.50 -5.12
C VAL A 475 13.32 21.98 -4.93
N ALA A 476 12.02 22.26 -4.80
CA ALA A 476 11.45 23.61 -4.71
C ALA A 476 12.01 24.43 -3.54
N ASP A 477 12.22 25.73 -3.77
CA ASP A 477 12.79 26.68 -2.80
C ASP A 477 12.07 26.70 -1.43
N SER A 478 10.79 26.28 -1.37
CA SER A 478 10.03 26.17 -0.12
C SER A 478 10.60 25.11 0.84
N TYR A 479 11.21 24.03 0.34
CA TYR A 479 11.79 22.99 1.19
C TYR A 479 13.07 23.46 1.89
N ARG A 480 13.84 24.35 1.23
CA ARG A 480 15.04 24.97 1.78
C ARG A 480 14.71 25.91 2.94
N GLU A 481 13.69 26.77 2.79
CA GLU A 481 13.23 27.66 3.87
C GLU A 481 12.70 26.89 5.09
N HIS A 482 11.99 25.77 4.88
CA HIS A 482 11.44 24.95 5.97
C HIS A 482 12.52 24.25 6.81
N CYS A 483 13.53 23.66 6.15
CA CYS A 483 14.64 23.04 6.87
C CYS A 483 15.46 24.10 7.63
N GLU A 484 15.64 25.30 7.07
CA GLU A 484 16.32 26.40 7.76
C GLU A 484 15.52 26.94 8.96
N GLU A 485 14.19 27.01 8.89
CA GLU A 485 13.35 27.41 10.02
C GLU A 485 13.33 26.37 11.15
N LEU A 486 13.24 25.07 10.83
CA LEU A 486 13.35 23.99 11.82
C LEU A 486 14.73 23.99 12.50
N HIS A 487 15.79 24.24 11.73
CA HIS A 487 17.15 24.36 12.26
C HIS A 487 17.26 25.58 13.20
N LYS A 488 16.68 26.73 12.80
CA LYS A 488 16.66 27.95 13.62
C LYS A 488 15.82 27.79 14.88
N LEU A 489 14.64 27.16 14.84
CA LEU A 489 13.78 26.99 16.01
C LEU A 489 14.43 26.11 17.08
N VAL A 490 15.06 25.01 16.67
CA VAL A 490 15.82 24.13 17.56
C VAL A 490 17.01 24.87 18.18
N TYR A 491 17.74 25.69 17.41
CA TYR A 491 18.89 26.45 17.92
C TYR A 491 18.55 27.69 18.75
N THR A 492 17.50 28.43 18.38
CA THR A 492 17.15 29.71 19.02
C THR A 492 16.52 29.49 20.40
N GLU A 493 15.79 28.40 20.59
CA GLU A 493 15.19 28.06 21.89
C GLU A 493 16.14 27.26 22.82
N LEU A 494 17.21 26.66 22.30
CA LEU A 494 18.22 25.95 23.09
C LEU A 494 19.36 26.85 23.63
N LEU A 495 19.36 28.15 23.34
CA LEU A 495 20.40 29.12 23.78
C LEU A 495 21.83 28.60 23.59
N TRP A 496 22.23 28.38 22.33
CA TRP A 496 23.64 28.16 21.99
C TRP A 496 24.18 29.39 21.25
N GLU A 497 25.16 30.08 21.86
CA GLU A 497 25.90 31.10 21.12
C GLU A 497 26.68 30.42 19.98
N PRO A 498 26.77 31.04 18.78
CA PRO A 498 27.25 30.36 17.58
C PRO A 498 28.74 29.99 17.57
N ASP A 499 29.51 30.31 18.61
CA ASP A 499 30.98 30.27 18.56
C ASP A 499 31.65 29.25 19.52
N GLU A 500 30.90 28.41 20.23
CA GLU A 500 31.46 27.31 21.07
C GLU A 500 30.92 25.93 20.66
N TYR A 501 31.50 25.35 19.59
CA TYR A 501 31.05 24.11 18.93
C TYR A 501 31.51 22.79 19.59
N ALA A 502 31.76 22.77 20.90
CA ALA A 502 32.13 21.53 21.59
C ALA A 502 31.57 21.51 23.02
N VAL A 503 30.29 21.24 23.17
CA VAL A 503 29.73 20.85 24.47
C VAL A 503 29.44 19.36 24.42
N HIS A 504 30.39 18.57 24.90
CA HIS A 504 30.05 17.27 25.47
C HIS A 504 29.16 17.53 26.68
N PHE A 505 28.04 16.83 26.82
CA PHE A 505 27.32 16.84 28.09
C PHE A 505 28.25 16.21 29.14
N ASP A 506 28.81 17.02 30.04
CA ASP A 506 29.78 16.56 31.04
C ASP A 506 29.11 15.63 32.07
N SER A 507 27.77 15.60 32.13
CA SER A 507 27.02 14.59 32.88
C SER A 507 25.59 14.36 32.35
N VAL A 508 25.06 13.16 32.63
CA VAL A 508 23.66 12.77 32.38
C VAL A 508 22.64 13.70 33.07
N GLN A 509 23.07 14.35 34.15
CA GLN A 509 22.23 15.20 34.98
C GLN A 509 21.95 16.55 34.30
N GLU A 510 22.92 17.13 33.60
CA GLU A 510 22.74 18.35 32.79
C GLU A 510 21.87 18.09 31.55
N TRP A 511 21.95 16.89 30.97
CA TRP A 511 21.09 16.45 29.89
C TRP A 511 19.62 16.32 30.34
N LEU A 512 19.37 15.68 31.48
CA LEU A 512 18.02 15.57 32.05
C LEU A 512 17.42 16.94 32.39
N GLU A 513 18.19 17.87 32.95
CA GLU A 513 17.73 19.23 33.24
C GLU A 513 17.37 20.03 31.98
N SER A 514 18.05 19.77 30.86
CA SER A 514 17.78 20.41 29.58
C SER A 514 16.50 19.87 28.93
N LEU A 515 16.28 18.56 28.98
CA LEU A 515 15.00 17.95 28.58
C LEU A 515 13.84 18.39 29.45
N HIS A 516 14.06 18.50 30.77
CA HIS A 516 13.06 18.99 31.69
C HIS A 516 12.67 20.45 31.40
N ARG A 517 13.62 21.30 30.96
CA ARG A 517 13.34 22.67 30.51
C ARG A 517 12.52 22.70 29.22
N LEU A 518 12.88 21.89 28.22
CA LEU A 518 12.13 21.74 26.96
C LEU A 518 10.66 21.33 27.19
N LEU A 519 10.42 20.43 28.15
CA LEU A 519 9.07 19.94 28.46
C LEU A 519 8.27 20.90 29.38
N LYS A 520 8.94 21.66 30.27
CA LYS A 520 8.32 22.59 31.25
C LYS A 520 8.07 24.02 30.75
N LEU A 521 8.46 24.38 29.52
CA LEU A 521 8.13 25.68 28.91
C LEU A 521 6.61 25.80 28.65
N ASP A 522 5.85 26.07 29.70
CA ASP A 522 4.39 26.26 29.66
C ASP A 522 3.92 27.33 30.66
N LYS A 523 4.71 28.37 30.94
CA LYS A 523 4.26 29.44 31.86
C LYS A 523 4.48 30.88 31.44
N ALA A 524 5.05 31.17 30.28
CA ALA A 524 5.20 32.55 29.85
C ALA A 524 5.32 32.69 28.33
N VAL A 525 4.24 32.43 27.59
CA VAL A 525 3.89 33.14 26.33
C VAL A 525 2.37 33.23 26.23
#